data_AF-V5IG48-F1
#
_entry.id   AF-V5IG48-F1
#
_cell.length_a   1.000
_cell.length_b   1.000
_cell.length_c   1.000
_cell.angle_alpha   90.00
_cell.angle_beta   90.00
_cell.angle_gamma   90.00
#
_symmetry.space_group_name_H-M   'P 1'
#
loop_
_entity.id
_entity.type
_entity.pdbx_description
1 polymer ?
#
loop_
_entity_poly.entity_id
_entity_poly.type
_entity_poly.pdbx_seq_one_letter_code
_entity_poly.pdbx_strand_id
1 'polypeptide(L)'
;GISGLASISCQKDGRWSEPEHQCHVTCPAPSAPPHAVMTNCRGAEPLLFGHKCRFHCKAGYHVKGHSNKKRSFHLVCSETGAWSGPGCSPVSCPALPPVYTGLYACTDAWYAGSVCAFACPGAASKSELKCELDGVWNKKPPQCAFANLHCPLPKDVADKVQFGCADTRVGSVCHVTCRQPDHEPVVSLDGRQLPLGGNITCAGIGLWHPDPERLQCRQKCHTEYIGDGWCDAANNQEHCGWDGGDCCSSTVPGRFVRTFPPNCSQECACRDPDAE
;
A
#
# COMPACT_ATOMS: atom_id res chain seq x y z
N GLY A 1 8.04 -32.56 5.53
CA GLY A 1 8.48 -33.68 4.68
C GLY A 1 7.79 -34.94 5.18
N ILE A 2 7.29 -35.79 4.30
CA ILE A 2 6.60 -37.04 4.69
C ILE A 2 7.61 -38.19 4.54
N SER A 3 7.80 -38.97 5.60
CA SER A 3 8.43 -40.28 5.53
C SER A 3 7.38 -41.34 5.84
N GLY A 4 6.78 -41.93 4.80
CA GLY A 4 5.83 -43.04 4.90
C GLY A 4 4.81 -43.04 3.76
N LEU A 5 4.66 -44.17 3.05
CA LEU A 5 3.56 -44.42 2.13
C LEU A 5 2.35 -44.89 2.95
N ALA A 6 1.21 -44.20 2.85
CA ALA A 6 -0.02 -44.68 3.48
C ALA A 6 -0.58 -45.86 2.66
N SER A 7 -0.59 -47.07 3.22
CA SER A 7 -1.17 -48.25 2.59
C SER A 7 -2.56 -48.56 3.16
N ILE A 8 -3.52 -48.83 2.27
CA ILE A 8 -4.83 -49.37 2.62
C ILE A 8 -4.99 -50.75 1.97
N SER A 9 -5.71 -51.65 2.65
CA SER A 9 -5.94 -53.03 2.19
C SER A 9 -7.42 -53.37 2.23
N CYS A 10 -7.90 -54.18 1.27
CA CYS A 10 -9.29 -54.61 1.21
C CYS A 10 -9.51 -55.80 2.15
N GLN A 11 -10.48 -55.68 3.06
CA GLN A 11 -10.78 -56.66 4.11
C GLN A 11 -11.86 -57.65 3.66
N LYS A 12 -11.99 -58.77 4.40
CA LYS A 12 -12.89 -59.89 4.06
C LYS A 12 -14.37 -59.54 4.08
N ASP A 13 -14.75 -58.46 4.75
CA ASP A 13 -16.11 -57.91 4.80
C ASP A 13 -16.39 -56.92 3.64
N GLY A 14 -15.44 -56.74 2.73
CA GLY A 14 -15.54 -55.84 1.59
C GLY A 14 -15.26 -54.36 1.92
N ARG A 15 -14.75 -54.04 3.11
CA ARG A 15 -14.37 -52.67 3.51
C ARG A 15 -12.86 -52.44 3.35
N TRP A 16 -12.46 -51.19 3.15
CA TRP A 16 -11.06 -50.79 3.18
C TRP A 16 -10.55 -50.67 4.62
N SER A 17 -9.30 -51.05 4.87
CA SER A 17 -8.63 -50.82 6.14
C SER A 17 -8.43 -49.32 6.38
N GLU A 18 -8.41 -48.93 7.66
CA GLU A 18 -8.06 -47.56 8.04
C GLU A 18 -6.59 -47.28 7.65
N PRO A 19 -6.27 -46.14 7.02
CA PRO A 19 -4.90 -45.82 6.63
C PRO A 19 -4.00 -45.67 7.87
N GLU A 20 -2.84 -46.34 7.85
CA GLU A 20 -1.88 -46.31 8.97
C GLU A 20 -1.21 -44.93 9.20
N HIS A 21 -1.24 -44.04 8.21
CA HIS A 21 -0.57 -42.74 8.29
C HIS A 21 -1.49 -41.63 7.77
N GLN A 22 -1.64 -40.58 8.58
CA GLN A 22 -2.43 -39.39 8.25
C GLN A 22 -1.49 -38.25 7.81
N CYS A 23 -1.73 -37.69 6.62
CA CYS A 23 -0.95 -36.57 6.12
C CYS A 23 -1.33 -35.29 6.87
N HIS A 24 -0.39 -34.74 7.65
CA HIS A 24 -0.54 -33.44 8.26
C HIS A 24 0.33 -32.41 7.56
N VAL A 25 -0.27 -31.26 7.24
CA VAL A 25 0.49 -30.09 6.80
C VAL A 25 1.30 -29.57 7.98
N THR A 26 2.60 -29.41 7.77
CA THR A 26 3.55 -28.92 8.77
C THR A 26 4.25 -27.68 8.23
N CYS A 27 4.45 -26.71 9.10
CA CYS A 27 5.25 -25.52 8.81
C CYS A 27 6.66 -25.66 9.40
N PRO A 28 7.68 -25.08 8.74
CA PRO A 28 9.02 -24.99 9.33
C PRO A 28 9.00 -24.08 10.56
N ALA A 29 10.04 -24.14 11.38
CA ALA A 29 10.25 -23.18 12.46
C ALA A 29 10.18 -21.74 11.91
N PRO A 30 9.32 -20.85 12.44
CA PRO A 30 9.11 -19.53 11.86
C PRO A 30 10.29 -18.61 12.15
N SER A 31 10.71 -17.87 11.12
CA SER A 31 11.60 -16.71 11.26
C SER A 31 10.83 -15.44 11.54
N ALA A 32 11.41 -14.51 12.30
CA ALA A 32 10.81 -13.19 12.48
C ALA A 32 10.81 -12.40 11.16
N PRO A 33 9.67 -11.82 10.75
CA PRO A 33 9.63 -10.89 9.62
C PRO A 33 10.56 -9.68 9.83
N PRO A 34 10.94 -8.97 8.75
CA PRO A 34 11.68 -7.72 8.86
C PRO A 34 11.02 -6.76 9.86
N HIS A 35 11.85 -6.13 10.69
CA HIS A 35 11.41 -5.20 11.74
C HIS A 35 10.43 -5.79 12.77
N ALA A 36 10.37 -7.11 12.92
CA ALA A 36 9.62 -7.78 13.98
C ALA A 36 10.54 -8.57 14.93
N VAL A 37 10.02 -8.92 16.10
CA VAL A 37 10.61 -9.88 17.05
C VAL A 37 9.57 -10.93 17.41
N MET A 38 9.99 -12.19 17.46
CA MET A 38 9.12 -13.28 17.92
C MET A 38 8.96 -13.18 19.44
N THR A 39 7.72 -13.14 19.91
CA THR A 39 7.41 -13.02 21.34
C THR A 39 6.91 -14.32 21.95
N ASN A 40 6.20 -15.12 21.15
CA ASN A 40 5.71 -16.43 21.59
C ASN A 40 5.48 -17.33 20.38
N CYS A 41 6.08 -18.51 20.40
CA CYS A 41 5.80 -19.58 19.46
C CYS A 41 6.00 -20.91 20.21
N ARG A 42 5.19 -21.12 21.26
CA ARG A 42 5.23 -22.34 22.07
C ARG A 42 4.36 -23.43 21.42
N GLY A 43 4.88 -24.65 21.33
CA GLY A 43 4.21 -25.81 20.76
C GLY A 43 5.10 -27.05 20.76
N ALA A 44 4.49 -28.22 20.69
CA ALA A 44 5.22 -29.45 20.38
C ALA A 44 5.59 -29.43 18.90
N GLU A 45 6.86 -29.68 18.58
CA GLU A 45 7.26 -30.04 17.22
C GLU A 45 6.58 -31.37 16.87
N PRO A 46 5.85 -31.48 15.74
CA PRO A 46 5.83 -30.55 14.59
C PRO A 46 4.75 -29.44 14.66
N LEU A 47 5.05 -28.26 14.10
CA LEU A 47 4.12 -27.14 13.97
C LEU A 47 3.09 -27.40 12.85
N LEU A 48 1.84 -27.68 13.23
CA LEU A 48 0.78 -28.10 12.30
C LEU A 48 0.02 -26.93 11.65
N PHE A 49 -0.74 -27.23 10.61
CA PHE A 49 -1.74 -26.31 10.04
C PHE A 49 -2.59 -25.62 11.13
N GLY A 50 -2.81 -24.31 10.97
CA GLY A 50 -3.56 -23.49 11.92
C GLY A 50 -2.77 -23.05 13.16
N HIS A 51 -1.54 -23.54 13.38
CA HIS A 51 -0.66 -23.08 14.46
C HIS A 51 -0.38 -21.59 14.34
N LYS A 52 -0.38 -20.87 15.47
CA LYS A 52 -0.20 -19.42 15.51
C LYS A 52 1.02 -19.03 16.32
N CYS A 53 1.91 -18.26 15.71
CA CYS A 53 3.08 -17.70 16.39
C CYS A 53 2.97 -16.18 16.46
N ARG A 54 3.20 -15.62 17.64
CA ARG A 54 3.00 -14.20 17.97
C ARG A 54 4.29 -13.41 17.78
N PHE A 55 4.18 -12.34 17.03
CA PHE A 55 5.24 -11.40 16.74
C PHE A 55 4.88 -10.00 17.22
N HIS A 56 5.92 -9.19 17.43
CA HIS A 56 5.80 -7.79 17.79
C HIS A 56 6.70 -6.94 16.90
N CYS A 57 6.15 -5.90 16.28
CA CYS A 57 6.93 -4.94 15.50
C CYS A 57 7.90 -4.19 16.41
N LYS A 58 9.11 -3.90 15.92
CA LYS A 58 10.12 -3.10 16.64
C LYS A 58 9.64 -1.66 16.86
N ALA A 59 10.33 -0.90 17.71
CA ALA A 59 9.98 0.50 17.94
C ALA A 59 10.08 1.29 16.62
N GLY A 60 9.15 2.22 16.38
CA GLY A 60 9.03 2.92 15.09
C GLY A 60 8.32 2.13 13.99
N TYR A 61 7.78 0.94 14.28
CA TYR A 61 7.02 0.13 13.34
C TYR A 61 5.68 -0.32 13.92
N HIS A 62 4.68 -0.50 13.05
CA HIS A 62 3.34 -0.98 13.35
C HIS A 62 2.94 -2.11 12.39
N VAL A 63 1.85 -2.81 12.70
CA VAL A 63 1.34 -3.88 11.83
C VAL A 63 0.76 -3.26 10.54
N LYS A 64 1.24 -3.72 9.38
CA LYS A 64 0.77 -3.28 8.06
C LYS A 64 -0.76 -3.41 7.96
N GLY A 65 -1.44 -2.40 7.42
CA GLY A 65 -2.90 -2.38 7.28
C GLY A 65 -3.69 -2.08 8.56
N HIS A 66 -3.02 -1.70 9.66
CA HIS A 66 -3.68 -1.34 10.92
C HIS A 66 -3.12 -0.03 11.50
N SER A 67 -3.83 0.53 12.50
CA SER A 67 -3.40 1.77 13.18
C SER A 67 -1.96 1.68 13.72
N ASN A 68 -1.28 2.82 13.80
CA ASN A 68 0.09 2.95 14.33
C ASN A 68 0.26 2.39 15.75
N LYS A 69 -0.84 2.28 16.52
CA LYS A 69 -0.85 1.71 17.88
C LYS A 69 -0.76 0.18 17.88
N LYS A 70 -1.20 -0.49 16.80
CA LYS A 70 -1.18 -1.96 16.73
C LYS A 70 0.23 -2.43 16.37
N ARG A 71 0.90 -3.06 17.35
CA ARG A 71 2.27 -3.57 17.19
C ARG A 71 2.41 -5.08 17.31
N SER A 72 1.37 -5.79 17.77
CA SER A 72 1.39 -7.26 17.86
C SER A 72 0.55 -7.88 16.76
N PHE A 73 1.04 -8.98 16.19
CA PHE A 73 0.35 -9.76 15.17
C PHE A 73 0.70 -11.25 15.30
N HIS A 74 0.00 -12.10 14.55
CA HIS A 74 0.29 -13.52 14.47
C HIS A 74 0.60 -13.90 13.03
N LEU A 75 1.58 -14.78 12.86
CA LEU A 75 1.68 -15.61 11.67
C LEU A 75 0.95 -16.92 11.95
N VAL A 76 0.27 -17.44 10.93
CA VAL A 76 -0.53 -18.67 10.98
C VAL A 76 0.02 -19.65 9.96
N CYS A 77 0.20 -20.91 10.37
CA CYS A 77 0.57 -21.98 9.45
C CYS A 77 -0.57 -22.26 8.47
N SER A 78 -0.35 -22.00 7.18
CA SER A 78 -1.34 -22.16 6.12
C SER A 78 -1.46 -23.61 5.66
N GLU A 79 -2.47 -23.90 4.84
CA GLU A 79 -2.68 -25.19 4.19
C GLU A 79 -1.53 -25.61 3.26
N THR A 80 -0.72 -24.65 2.82
CA THR A 80 0.46 -24.90 1.96
C THR A 80 1.72 -25.23 2.76
N GLY A 81 1.64 -25.27 4.10
CA GLY A 81 2.82 -25.46 4.95
C GLY A 81 3.73 -24.24 5.03
N ALA A 82 3.20 -23.05 4.68
CA ALA A 82 3.90 -21.79 4.77
C ALA A 82 3.29 -20.91 5.86
N TRP A 83 4.07 -19.98 6.41
CA TRP A 83 3.55 -18.98 7.35
C TRP A 83 2.86 -17.85 6.60
N SER A 84 1.63 -17.53 7.00
CA SER A 84 0.84 -16.44 6.44
C SER A 84 0.43 -15.44 7.54
N GLY A 85 0.46 -14.15 7.23
CA GLY A 85 0.08 -13.08 8.15
C GLY A 85 0.72 -11.75 7.77
N PRO A 86 0.39 -10.66 8.49
CA PRO A 86 0.87 -9.34 8.15
C PRO A 86 2.35 -9.16 8.51
N GLY A 87 3.00 -8.18 7.89
CA GLY A 87 4.33 -7.69 8.25
C GLY A 87 4.28 -6.41 9.10
N CYS A 88 5.46 -5.81 9.27
CA CYS A 88 5.61 -4.52 9.94
C CYS A 88 5.88 -3.41 8.92
N SER A 89 5.20 -2.28 9.06
CA SER A 89 5.42 -1.05 8.30
C SER A 89 5.98 0.04 9.22
N PRO A 90 6.85 0.94 8.70
CA PRO A 90 7.35 2.05 9.50
C PRO A 90 6.20 2.98 9.88
N VAL A 91 6.22 3.47 11.10
CA VAL A 91 5.31 4.53 11.55
C VAL A 91 5.70 5.80 10.81
N SER A 92 4.74 6.46 10.17
CA SER A 92 4.92 7.75 9.51
C SER A 92 3.94 8.78 10.05
N CYS A 93 4.34 10.04 10.00
CA CYS A 93 3.47 11.17 10.31
C CYS A 93 2.58 11.52 9.11
N PRO A 94 1.45 12.23 9.35
CA PRO A 94 0.57 12.67 8.29
C PRO A 94 1.31 13.52 7.25
N ALA A 95 0.88 13.38 6.01
CA ALA A 95 1.40 14.16 4.90
C ALA A 95 1.33 15.67 5.19
N LEU A 96 2.42 16.37 4.90
CA LEU A 96 2.44 17.82 5.02
C LEU A 96 1.60 18.43 3.89
N PRO A 97 0.90 19.55 4.14
CA PRO A 97 0.10 20.20 3.11
C PRO A 97 0.91 20.52 1.84
N PRO A 98 0.35 20.32 0.63
CA PRO A 98 1.08 20.53 -0.63
C PRO A 98 1.69 21.93 -0.83
N VAL A 99 1.18 22.94 -0.11
CA VAL A 99 1.76 24.29 -0.11
C VAL A 99 3.21 24.32 0.37
N TYR A 100 3.63 23.35 1.19
CA TYR A 100 5.01 23.25 1.68
C TYR A 100 5.93 22.44 0.75
N THR A 101 5.42 21.87 -0.34
CA THR A 101 6.25 21.10 -1.26
C THR A 101 7.43 21.94 -1.77
N GLY A 102 8.64 21.40 -1.64
CA GLY A 102 9.89 22.08 -2.01
C GLY A 102 10.38 23.12 -1.01
N LEU A 103 9.67 23.35 0.10
CA LEU A 103 10.06 24.27 1.17
C LEU A 103 10.62 23.58 2.41
N TYR A 104 10.74 22.27 2.42
CA TYR A 104 11.34 21.54 3.52
C TYR A 104 12.20 20.38 3.02
N ALA A 105 13.17 19.99 3.84
CA ALA A 105 13.95 18.78 3.68
C ALA A 105 13.89 17.97 4.98
N CYS A 106 13.60 16.68 4.86
CA CYS A 106 13.54 15.78 6.00
C CYS A 106 14.72 14.82 6.02
N THR A 107 15.16 14.43 7.22
CA THR A 107 16.28 13.49 7.39
C THR A 107 15.92 12.06 6.97
N ASP A 108 14.66 11.65 7.14
CA ASP A 108 14.20 10.29 6.82
C ASP A 108 12.72 10.30 6.40
N ALA A 109 12.45 10.95 5.26
CA ALA A 109 11.10 11.20 4.75
C ALA A 109 10.16 11.69 5.87
N TRP A 110 9.00 11.06 6.06
CA TRP A 110 8.07 11.38 7.16
C TRP A 110 7.99 10.28 8.21
N TYR A 111 9.03 9.44 8.31
CA TYR A 111 9.04 8.34 9.28
C TYR A 111 9.25 8.84 10.71
N ALA A 112 8.82 8.03 11.67
CA ALA A 112 8.99 8.29 13.09
C ALA A 112 10.47 8.53 13.43
N GLY A 113 10.76 9.65 14.09
CA GLY A 113 12.10 10.14 14.39
C GLY A 113 12.66 11.13 13.37
N SER A 114 12.08 11.25 12.17
CA SER A 114 12.51 12.18 11.12
C SER A 114 12.36 13.64 11.57
N VAL A 115 13.36 14.45 11.23
CA VAL A 115 13.34 15.91 11.44
C VAL A 115 13.29 16.60 10.08
N CYS A 116 12.25 17.41 9.88
CA CYS A 116 12.00 18.18 8.67
C CYS A 116 12.30 19.66 8.90
N ALA A 117 13.35 20.18 8.27
CA ALA A 117 13.74 21.58 8.33
C ALA A 117 13.06 22.38 7.22
N PHE A 118 12.40 23.48 7.59
CA PHE A 118 11.64 24.35 6.68
C PHE A 118 12.42 25.61 6.32
N ALA A 119 12.35 25.96 5.04
CA ALA A 119 12.85 27.19 4.44
C ALA A 119 11.68 28.08 3.99
N CYS A 120 10.89 28.58 4.95
CA CYS A 120 9.78 29.49 4.65
C CYS A 120 10.29 30.87 4.20
N PRO A 121 9.78 31.41 3.08
CA PRO A 121 9.96 32.82 2.75
C PRO A 121 9.39 33.73 3.85
N GLY A 122 10.14 34.77 4.23
CA GLY A 122 9.72 35.76 5.23
C GLY A 122 9.86 35.31 6.69
N ALA A 123 10.34 34.10 6.97
CA ALA A 123 10.59 33.65 8.34
C ALA A 123 11.95 34.15 8.85
N ALA A 124 11.95 34.81 10.02
CA ALA A 124 13.17 35.29 10.67
C ALA A 124 14.05 34.18 11.28
N SER A 125 13.48 32.98 11.49
CA SER A 125 14.19 31.84 12.09
C SER A 125 13.89 30.54 11.34
N LYS A 126 14.88 29.63 11.35
CA LYS A 126 14.71 28.27 10.84
C LYS A 126 13.71 27.53 11.74
N SER A 127 12.75 26.85 11.12
CA SER A 127 11.75 26.04 11.82
C SER A 127 11.90 24.58 11.44
N GLU A 128 11.74 23.68 12.40
CA GLU A 128 11.90 22.24 12.21
C GLU A 128 10.72 21.49 12.81
N LEU A 129 10.15 20.51 12.10
CA LEU A 129 9.19 19.56 12.64
C LEU A 129 9.85 18.23 12.92
N LYS A 130 9.45 17.58 14.01
CA LYS A 130 9.89 16.21 14.32
C LYS A 130 8.68 15.29 14.29
N CYS A 131 8.80 14.18 13.57
CA CYS A 131 7.81 13.12 13.63
C CYS A 131 8.05 12.27 14.87
N GLU A 132 7.08 12.22 15.79
CA GLU A 132 7.21 11.45 17.02
C GLU A 132 6.91 9.95 16.79
N LEU A 133 7.29 9.11 17.76
CA LEU A 133 7.18 7.64 17.65
C LEU A 133 5.73 7.12 17.56
N ASP A 134 4.75 7.95 17.89
CA ASP A 134 3.33 7.65 17.74
C ASP A 134 2.77 8.04 16.36
N GLY A 135 3.60 8.64 15.49
CA GLY A 135 3.21 9.14 14.18
C GLY A 135 2.51 10.49 14.22
N VAL A 136 2.81 11.32 15.22
CA VAL A 136 2.29 12.69 15.33
C VAL A 136 3.41 13.70 15.21
N TRP A 137 3.19 14.79 14.47
CA TRP A 137 4.13 15.91 14.42
C TRP A 137 4.20 16.61 15.78
N ASN A 138 5.41 16.88 16.27
CA ASN A 138 5.63 17.52 17.57
C ASN A 138 5.02 18.94 17.68
N LYS A 139 4.84 19.62 16.55
CA LYS A 139 4.17 20.92 16.45
C LYS A 139 3.57 21.11 15.05
N LYS A 140 2.83 22.20 14.86
CA LYS A 140 2.24 22.56 13.58
C LYS A 140 3.29 23.15 12.62
N PRO A 141 3.13 23.00 11.29
CA PRO A 141 4.00 23.63 10.30
C PRO A 141 4.09 25.16 10.50
N PRO A 142 5.26 25.77 10.22
CA PRO A 142 5.45 27.21 10.35
C PRO A 142 4.57 27.98 9.37
N GLN A 143 4.16 29.19 9.74
CA GLN A 143 3.47 30.10 8.83
C GLN A 143 4.49 30.69 7.85
N CYS A 144 4.36 30.39 6.56
CA CYS A 144 5.16 31.02 5.52
C CYS A 144 4.42 32.24 4.94
N ALA A 145 5.14 33.33 4.65
CA ALA A 145 4.58 34.52 4.00
C ALA A 145 5.04 34.59 2.54
N PHE A 146 4.12 34.33 1.62
CA PHE A 146 4.41 34.33 0.19
C PHE A 146 4.14 35.72 -0.39
N ALA A 147 5.18 36.41 -0.86
CA ALA A 147 5.12 37.79 -1.36
C ALA A 147 4.39 37.89 -2.70
N ASN A 148 3.06 37.65 -2.73
CA ASN A 148 2.25 37.58 -3.95
C ASN A 148 2.85 36.67 -5.03
N LEU A 149 3.40 35.54 -4.61
CA LEU A 149 3.93 34.54 -5.53
C LEU A 149 2.77 33.79 -6.20
N HIS A 150 2.87 33.62 -7.51
CA HIS A 150 1.90 32.90 -8.33
C HIS A 150 2.59 31.77 -9.08
N CYS A 151 1.89 30.65 -9.24
CA CYS A 151 2.27 29.60 -10.15
C CYS A 151 1.96 30.01 -11.59
N PRO A 152 2.73 29.55 -12.58
CA PRO A 152 2.37 29.74 -13.99
C PRO A 152 1.03 29.07 -14.26
N LEU A 153 0.17 29.68 -15.09
CA LEU A 153 -1.04 29.00 -15.52
C LEU A 153 -0.65 27.66 -16.17
N PRO A 154 -1.18 26.51 -15.70
CA PRO A 154 -0.86 25.22 -16.29
C PRO A 154 -1.18 25.29 -17.79
N LYS A 155 -0.17 25.02 -18.61
CA LYS A 155 -0.41 24.82 -20.03
C LYS A 155 -1.06 23.46 -20.19
N ASP A 156 -2.03 23.35 -21.09
CA ASP A 156 -2.65 22.07 -21.41
C ASP A 156 -1.56 21.07 -21.80
N VAL A 157 -1.28 20.11 -20.92
CA VAL A 157 -0.33 19.04 -21.16
C VAL A 157 -1.02 18.04 -22.09
N ALA A 158 -0.67 18.12 -23.37
CA ALA A 158 -0.99 17.13 -24.41
C ALA A 158 -2.50 16.82 -24.57
N ASP A 159 -3.35 17.84 -24.74
CA ASP A 159 -4.73 17.74 -25.24
C ASP A 159 -5.72 16.77 -24.53
N LYS A 160 -5.32 16.13 -23.43
CA LYS A 160 -6.11 15.09 -22.73
C LYS A 160 -6.59 15.54 -21.35
N VAL A 161 -5.82 16.40 -20.69
CA VAL A 161 -6.10 16.94 -19.36
C VAL A 161 -6.62 18.37 -19.49
N GLN A 162 -7.56 18.76 -18.64
CA GLN A 162 -8.11 20.11 -18.53
C GLN A 162 -7.89 20.65 -17.12
N PHE A 163 -7.52 21.93 -17.04
CA PHE A 163 -7.26 22.63 -15.79
C PHE A 163 -8.32 23.70 -15.53
N GLY A 164 -9.03 23.58 -14.41
CA GLY A 164 -9.97 24.58 -13.89
C GLY A 164 -9.36 25.32 -12.71
N CYS A 165 -8.57 26.37 -12.98
CA CYS A 165 -7.92 27.16 -11.93
C CYS A 165 -8.68 28.48 -11.71
N ALA A 166 -9.26 28.68 -10.52
CA ALA A 166 -9.87 29.96 -10.15
C ALA A 166 -8.83 31.04 -9.81
N ASP A 167 -7.65 30.61 -9.37
CA ASP A 167 -6.55 31.43 -8.90
C ASP A 167 -5.23 30.66 -9.07
N THR A 168 -4.11 31.39 -9.11
CA THR A 168 -2.77 30.84 -9.27
C THR A 168 -1.83 31.24 -8.12
N ARG A 169 -2.31 31.97 -7.10
CA ARG A 169 -1.53 32.29 -5.90
C ARG A 169 -1.09 31.03 -5.15
N VAL A 170 0.00 31.12 -4.42
CA VAL A 170 0.44 30.05 -3.52
C VAL A 170 -0.70 29.62 -2.58
N GLY A 171 -0.93 28.31 -2.50
CA GLY A 171 -2.01 27.70 -1.73
C GLY A 171 -3.32 27.53 -2.51
N SER A 172 -3.46 28.15 -3.69
CA SER A 172 -4.61 27.92 -4.57
C SER A 172 -4.62 26.48 -5.09
N VAL A 173 -5.82 25.96 -5.26
CA VAL A 173 -6.07 24.62 -5.80
C VAL A 173 -6.63 24.76 -7.21
N CYS A 174 -6.09 23.98 -8.14
CA CYS A 174 -6.60 23.89 -9.50
C CYS A 174 -7.18 22.48 -9.72
N HIS A 175 -8.43 22.46 -10.18
CA HIS A 175 -9.14 21.22 -10.46
C HIS A 175 -8.66 20.64 -11.79
N VAL A 176 -8.46 19.33 -11.81
CA VAL A 176 -7.96 18.59 -12.97
C VAL A 176 -9.04 17.62 -13.45
N THR A 177 -9.40 17.71 -14.72
CA THR A 177 -10.34 16.78 -15.38
C THR A 177 -9.71 16.15 -16.60
N CYS A 178 -10.22 14.98 -16.99
CA CYS A 178 -9.93 14.36 -18.27
C CYS A 178 -10.97 14.78 -19.30
N ARG A 179 -10.53 15.06 -20.54
CA ARG A 179 -11.44 15.37 -21.66
C ARG A 179 -12.27 14.16 -22.08
N GLN A 180 -11.70 12.97 -21.94
CA GLN A 180 -12.39 11.72 -22.29
C GLN A 180 -13.40 11.34 -21.20
N PRO A 181 -14.59 10.85 -21.59
CA PRO A 181 -15.54 10.30 -20.63
C PRO A 181 -14.94 9.07 -19.94
N ASP A 182 -15.40 8.79 -18.72
CA ASP A 182 -14.97 7.64 -17.91
C ASP A 182 -13.45 7.53 -17.69
N HIS A 183 -12.77 8.67 -17.70
CA HIS A 183 -11.35 8.77 -17.37
C HIS A 183 -11.13 9.68 -16.16
N GLU A 184 -10.11 9.37 -15.40
CA GLU A 184 -9.68 10.15 -14.25
C GLU A 184 -8.20 10.52 -14.33
N PRO A 185 -7.81 11.65 -13.74
CA PRO A 185 -6.42 12.07 -13.73
C PRO A 185 -5.60 11.21 -12.74
N VAL A 186 -4.48 10.71 -13.24
CA VAL A 186 -3.46 10.00 -12.46
C VAL A 186 -2.15 10.75 -12.55
N VAL A 187 -1.29 10.58 -11.56
CA VAL A 187 0.06 11.13 -11.54
C VAL A 187 1.08 10.01 -11.67
N SER A 188 2.07 10.19 -12.55
CA SER A 188 3.22 9.31 -12.63
C SER A 188 4.35 9.81 -11.72
N LEU A 189 4.70 9.03 -10.70
CA LEU A 189 5.78 9.34 -9.76
C LEU A 189 6.72 8.13 -9.66
N ASP A 190 8.00 8.34 -10.00
CA ASP A 190 9.06 7.34 -9.91
C ASP A 190 8.71 6.00 -10.58
N GLY A 191 8.03 6.07 -11.72
CA GLY A 191 7.59 4.90 -12.50
C GLY A 191 6.28 4.27 -12.04
N ARG A 192 5.69 4.74 -10.94
CA ARG A 192 4.37 4.29 -10.44
C ARG A 192 3.26 5.24 -10.85
N GLN A 193 2.07 4.70 -11.14
CA GLN A 193 0.85 5.46 -11.39
C GLN A 193 -0.01 5.53 -10.14
N LEU A 194 -0.29 6.74 -9.67
CA LEU A 194 -1.07 6.98 -8.46
C LEU A 194 -2.32 7.80 -8.76
N PRO A 195 -3.44 7.57 -8.05
CA PRO A 195 -4.62 8.40 -8.19
C PRO A 195 -4.29 9.83 -7.75
N LEU A 196 -4.64 10.82 -8.56
CA LEU A 196 -4.36 12.23 -8.25
C LEU A 196 -5.26 12.77 -7.11
N GLY A 197 -6.49 12.28 -7.01
CA GLY A 197 -7.53 12.91 -6.19
C GLY A 197 -8.13 14.18 -6.81
N GLY A 198 -7.88 14.41 -8.10
CA GLY A 198 -8.54 15.42 -8.93
C GLY A 198 -8.00 16.85 -8.84
N ASN A 199 -6.98 17.12 -8.03
CA ASN A 199 -6.51 18.48 -7.78
C ASN A 199 -4.98 18.60 -7.77
N ILE A 200 -4.47 19.73 -8.26
CA ILE A 200 -3.10 20.19 -8.03
C ILE A 200 -3.12 21.45 -7.16
N THR A 201 -2.08 21.67 -6.36
CA THR A 201 -1.96 22.84 -5.47
C THR A 201 -0.75 23.67 -5.88
N CYS A 202 -0.89 25.00 -5.90
CA CYS A 202 0.23 25.89 -6.11
C CYS A 202 1.12 25.89 -4.85
N ALA A 203 2.29 25.23 -4.94
CA ALA A 203 3.22 25.11 -3.84
C ALA A 203 3.96 26.42 -3.58
N GLY A 204 4.50 26.60 -2.38
CA GLY A 204 5.15 27.84 -1.96
C GLY A 204 6.49 28.14 -2.62
N ILE A 205 6.98 27.23 -3.46
CA ILE A 205 8.08 27.47 -4.42
C ILE A 205 7.60 28.12 -5.74
N GLY A 206 6.29 28.37 -5.89
CA GLY A 206 5.72 28.97 -7.11
C GLY A 206 5.53 27.99 -8.26
N LEU A 207 5.43 26.69 -7.96
CA LEU A 207 5.18 25.62 -8.95
C LEU A 207 3.98 24.78 -8.51
N TRP A 208 3.23 24.26 -9.48
CA TRP A 208 2.12 23.35 -9.22
C TRP A 208 2.63 21.99 -8.74
N HIS A 209 1.94 21.44 -7.73
CA HIS A 209 2.23 20.12 -7.19
C HIS A 209 0.96 19.25 -7.11
N PRO A 210 1.00 17.99 -7.60
CA PRO A 210 2.08 17.44 -8.43
C PRO A 210 2.28 18.21 -9.73
N ASP A 211 3.45 18.01 -10.34
CA ASP A 211 3.83 18.66 -11.58
C ASP A 211 2.82 18.33 -12.70
N PRO A 212 2.19 19.34 -13.35
CA PRO A 212 1.27 19.14 -14.46
C PRO A 212 1.80 18.23 -15.57
N GLU A 213 3.11 18.25 -15.85
CA GLU A 213 3.72 17.42 -16.90
C GLU A 213 3.70 15.91 -16.58
N ARG A 214 3.48 15.55 -15.31
CA ARG A 214 3.40 14.16 -14.85
C ARG A 214 1.98 13.61 -14.85
N LEU A 215 0.99 14.43 -15.21
CA LEU A 215 -0.41 14.05 -15.20
C LEU A 215 -0.78 13.28 -16.48
N GLN A 216 -1.56 12.23 -16.30
CA GLN A 216 -2.09 11.39 -17.37
C GLN A 216 -3.57 11.11 -17.11
N CYS A 217 -4.32 10.78 -18.16
CA CYS A 217 -5.69 10.28 -18.03
C CYS A 217 -5.71 8.77 -18.20
N ARG A 218 -6.32 8.08 -17.24
CA ARG A 218 -6.55 6.62 -17.29
C ARG A 218 -8.02 6.34 -17.12
N GLN A 219 -8.43 5.14 -17.54
CA GLN A 219 -9.80 4.69 -17.32
C GLN A 219 -10.10 4.71 -15.82
N LYS A 220 -11.24 5.27 -15.47
CA LYS A 220 -11.68 5.44 -14.10
C LYS A 220 -11.85 4.08 -13.43
N CYS A 221 -11.39 3.96 -12.19
CA CYS A 221 -11.62 2.75 -11.40
C CYS A 221 -13.09 2.64 -10.96
N HIS A 222 -13.62 1.41 -10.96
CA HIS A 222 -14.93 1.09 -10.42
C HIS A 222 -14.80 0.71 -8.94
N THR A 223 -14.93 1.71 -8.07
CA THR A 223 -14.66 1.59 -6.63
C THR A 223 -15.49 0.53 -5.92
N GLU A 224 -16.67 0.20 -6.45
CA GLU A 224 -17.58 -0.81 -5.94
C GLU A 224 -17.11 -2.26 -6.16
N TYR A 225 -16.17 -2.48 -7.08
CA TYR A 225 -15.65 -3.81 -7.42
C TYR A 225 -14.20 -4.02 -6.94
N ILE A 226 -13.53 -2.98 -6.43
CA ILE A 226 -12.18 -3.12 -5.88
C ILE A 226 -12.20 -3.96 -4.60
N GLY A 227 -11.47 -5.07 -4.59
CA GLY A 227 -11.33 -5.92 -3.40
C GLY A 227 -12.60 -6.73 -3.09
N ASP A 228 -13.44 -7.01 -4.09
CA ASP A 228 -14.70 -7.74 -3.94
C ASP A 228 -14.55 -9.27 -4.03
N GLY A 229 -13.33 -9.76 -4.28
CA GLY A 229 -12.97 -11.16 -4.44
C GLY A 229 -13.02 -11.66 -5.89
N TRP A 230 -13.27 -10.77 -6.85
CA TRP A 230 -13.11 -11.00 -8.28
C TRP A 230 -12.00 -10.12 -8.81
N CYS A 231 -11.23 -10.66 -9.76
CA CYS A 231 -10.28 -9.93 -10.56
C CYS A 231 -11.00 -9.27 -11.73
N ASP A 232 -11.39 -8.02 -11.56
CA ASP A 232 -11.92 -7.13 -12.56
C ASP A 232 -10.80 -6.56 -13.44
N ALA A 233 -10.78 -6.99 -14.70
CA ALA A 233 -9.84 -6.52 -15.71
C ALA A 233 -9.73 -4.99 -15.79
N ALA A 234 -10.84 -4.28 -15.58
CA ALA A 234 -10.89 -2.82 -15.59
C ALA A 234 -10.20 -2.18 -14.38
N ASN A 235 -10.21 -2.85 -13.22
CA ASN A 235 -9.56 -2.38 -11.99
C ASN A 235 -8.16 -2.96 -11.79
N ASN A 236 -7.72 -3.92 -12.60
CA ASN A 236 -6.37 -4.49 -12.58
C ASN A 236 -5.31 -3.54 -13.20
N GLN A 237 -5.30 -2.32 -12.68
CA GLN A 237 -4.40 -1.23 -13.03
C GLN A 237 -3.73 -0.73 -11.74
N GLU A 238 -2.49 -0.24 -11.86
CA GLU A 238 -1.69 0.19 -10.71
C GLU A 238 -2.37 1.32 -9.91
N HIS A 239 -2.95 2.33 -10.57
CA HIS A 239 -3.63 3.43 -9.88
C HIS A 239 -4.95 3.02 -9.20
N CYS A 240 -5.51 1.87 -9.61
CA CYS A 240 -6.66 1.24 -8.97
C CYS A 240 -6.24 0.25 -7.87
N GLY A 241 -4.94 0.15 -7.56
CA GLY A 241 -4.41 -0.77 -6.55
C GLY A 241 -4.55 -2.24 -6.95
N TRP A 242 -4.45 -2.56 -8.25
CA TRP A 242 -4.56 -3.91 -8.80
C TRP A 242 -5.82 -4.64 -8.31
N ASP A 243 -6.94 -3.92 -8.37
CA ASP A 243 -8.24 -4.41 -7.93
C ASP A 243 -8.27 -4.88 -6.47
N GLY A 244 -7.53 -4.19 -5.60
CA GLY A 244 -7.42 -4.57 -4.20
C GLY A 244 -6.61 -5.84 -3.97
N GLY A 245 -5.91 -6.33 -5.01
CA GLY A 245 -5.14 -7.57 -5.00
C GLY A 245 -5.93 -8.79 -5.47
N ASP A 246 -7.14 -8.65 -6.01
CA ASP A 246 -7.94 -9.81 -6.38
C ASP A 246 -7.44 -10.57 -7.63
N CYS A 247 -6.53 -9.95 -8.39
CA CYS A 247 -5.90 -10.54 -9.58
C CYS A 247 -4.64 -11.39 -9.31
N CYS A 248 -4.19 -11.49 -8.06
CA CYS A 248 -2.97 -12.21 -7.70
C CYS A 248 -3.26 -13.39 -6.78
N SER A 249 -2.74 -14.58 -7.12
CA SER A 249 -2.98 -15.80 -6.33
C SER A 249 -2.38 -15.75 -4.92
N SER A 250 -1.39 -14.88 -4.68
CA SER A 250 -0.71 -14.71 -3.40
C SER A 250 -1.53 -13.88 -2.39
N THR A 251 -2.41 -13.02 -2.89
CA THR A 251 -3.19 -12.04 -2.12
C THR A 251 -4.63 -12.51 -1.88
N VAL A 252 -5.19 -13.34 -2.77
CA VAL A 252 -6.55 -13.87 -2.61
C VAL A 252 -6.62 -15.07 -1.63
N PRO A 253 -7.68 -15.17 -0.81
CA PRO A 253 -7.93 -16.35 0.02
C PRO A 253 -8.05 -17.63 -0.82
N GLY A 254 -7.37 -18.70 -0.42
CA GLY A 254 -7.40 -19.99 -1.12
C GLY A 254 -6.64 -20.02 -2.46
N ARG A 255 -5.90 -18.94 -2.81
CA ARG A 255 -5.04 -18.83 -3.99
C ARG A 255 -5.75 -19.05 -5.34
N PHE A 256 -7.07 -18.93 -5.37
CA PHE A 256 -7.88 -19.10 -6.57
C PHE A 256 -8.43 -17.75 -7.03
N VAL A 257 -7.95 -17.28 -8.19
CA VAL A 257 -8.38 -16.02 -8.79
C VAL A 257 -9.65 -16.25 -9.60
N ARG A 258 -10.72 -15.54 -9.24
CA ARG A 258 -11.99 -15.53 -9.99
C ARG A 258 -11.98 -14.33 -10.91
N THR A 259 -12.28 -14.50 -12.19
CA THR A 259 -12.02 -13.44 -13.18
C THR A 259 -13.29 -12.80 -13.72
N PHE A 260 -13.26 -11.47 -13.90
CA PHE A 260 -14.29 -10.72 -14.62
C PHE A 260 -13.64 -9.78 -15.68
N PRO A 261 -14.05 -9.86 -16.97
CA PRO A 261 -15.03 -10.78 -17.53
C PRO A 261 -14.56 -12.25 -17.45
N PRO A 262 -15.48 -13.23 -17.51
CA PRO A 262 -15.11 -14.64 -17.45
C PRO A 262 -14.12 -15.01 -18.58
N ASN A 263 -13.06 -15.72 -18.24
CA ASN A 263 -11.99 -16.14 -19.16
C ASN A 263 -11.14 -15.00 -19.75
N CYS A 264 -11.04 -13.84 -19.10
CA CYS A 264 -9.99 -12.88 -19.43
C CYS A 264 -8.59 -13.50 -19.23
N SER A 265 -7.63 -13.05 -20.03
CA SER A 265 -6.28 -13.61 -20.05
C SER A 265 -5.28 -12.60 -19.53
N GLN A 266 -4.67 -11.83 -20.42
CA GLN A 266 -3.65 -10.83 -20.11
C GLN A 266 -4.17 -9.69 -19.24
N GLU A 267 -5.46 -9.33 -19.35
CA GLU A 267 -6.03 -8.26 -18.50
C GLU A 267 -6.18 -8.66 -17.04
N CYS A 268 -6.33 -9.96 -16.76
CA CYS A 268 -6.53 -10.51 -15.42
C CYS A 268 -5.31 -11.25 -14.89
N ALA A 269 -4.19 -11.20 -15.61
CA ALA A 269 -2.92 -11.68 -15.10
C ALA A 269 -2.51 -10.87 -13.86
N CYS A 270 -1.82 -11.50 -12.91
CA CYS A 270 -1.25 -10.80 -11.77
C CYS A 270 -0.25 -9.75 -12.26
N ARG A 271 -0.49 -8.48 -11.89
CA ARG A 271 0.31 -7.32 -12.30
C ARG A 271 0.90 -6.55 -11.11
N ASP A 272 0.58 -6.98 -9.89
CA ASP A 272 1.10 -6.36 -8.68
C ASP A 272 2.52 -6.89 -8.42
N PRO A 273 3.56 -6.05 -8.57
CA PRO A 273 4.95 -6.47 -8.38
C PRO A 273 5.26 -6.82 -6.92
N ASP A 274 4.43 -6.36 -5.97
CA ASP A 274 4.57 -6.70 -4.55
C ASP A 274 3.83 -8.01 -4.19
N ALA A 275 3.14 -8.62 -5.16
CA ALA A 275 2.32 -9.83 -5.01
C ALA A 275 2.75 -11.03 -5.87
N GLU A 276 3.94 -10.99 -6.50
CA GLU A 276 4.52 -12.15 -7.20
C GLU A 276 5.09 -13.23 -6.25
#